data_AF-A0AA37A9B2-F1
#
_entry.id   AF-A0AA37A9B2-F1
#
_cell.length_a   1.000
_cell.length_b   1.000
_cell.length_c   1.000
_cell.angle_alpha   90.00
_cell.angle_beta   90.00
_cell.angle_gamma   90.00
#
_symmetry.space_group_name_H-M   'P 1'
#
loop_
_entity.id
_entity.type
_entity.pdbx_description
1 polymer ?
#
loop_
_entity_poly.entity_id
_entity_poly.type
_entity_poly.pdbx_seq_one_letter_code
_entity_poly.pdbx_strand_id
1 'polypeptide(L)'
;MKPSEFQSREDTNVKRWHKALILSLMGGDLYCMVELIWRGHTHWSMFLLAAMLSLPLDLANEHMAWERPLWLQALIGGSVITLAELGAGLILNVWLKLDIWDYSRLPGNLWGQVCLKYALLWVVLAGTAIVLFDWMRHWLFQEERPHYRWI
;
A
#
# COMPACT_ATOMS: atom_id res chain seq x y z
N MET A 1 0.83 9.79 36.29
CA MET A 1 0.24 8.87 35.28
C MET A 1 0.16 7.50 35.93
N LYS A 2 -1.02 6.86 36.01
CA LYS A 2 -1.19 5.62 36.80
C LYS A 2 -0.67 4.40 36.01
N PRO A 3 -0.06 3.39 36.67
CA PRO A 3 0.41 2.16 36.02
C PRO A 3 -0.67 1.44 35.18
N SER A 4 -1.93 1.53 35.59
CA SER A 4 -3.08 0.95 34.88
C SER A 4 -3.40 1.63 33.54
N GLU A 5 -3.14 2.93 33.41
CA GLU A 5 -3.35 3.68 32.16
C GLU A 5 -2.23 3.39 31.14
N PHE A 6 -1.01 3.12 31.63
CA PHE A 6 0.13 2.73 30.79
C PHE A 6 -0.10 1.34 30.17
N GLN A 7 -0.45 0.35 31.00
CA GLN A 7 -0.73 -1.02 30.56
C GLN A 7 -1.85 -1.07 29.50
N SER A 8 -2.96 -0.35 29.74
CA SER A 8 -4.10 -0.30 28.82
C SER A 8 -3.74 0.34 27.47
N ARG A 9 -2.85 1.34 27.45
CA ARG A 9 -2.37 1.97 26.20
C ARG A 9 -1.45 1.02 25.42
N GLU A 10 -0.56 0.33 26.12
CA GLU A 10 0.38 -0.60 25.52
C GLU A 10 -0.36 -1.77 24.84
N ASP A 11 -1.32 -2.40 25.54
CA ASP A 11 -2.13 -3.49 24.98
C ASP A 11 -2.92 -3.07 23.73
N THR A 12 -3.41 -1.83 23.70
CA THR A 12 -4.15 -1.28 22.56
C THR A 12 -3.24 -1.07 21.35
N ASN A 13 -2.04 -0.50 21.58
CA ASN A 13 -1.06 -0.30 20.52
C ASN A 13 -0.55 -1.63 19.96
N VAL A 14 -0.28 -2.61 20.81
CA VAL A 14 0.18 -3.93 20.38
C VAL A 14 -0.85 -4.59 19.47
N LYS A 15 -2.13 -4.61 19.86
CA LYS A 15 -3.21 -5.15 19.02
C LYS A 15 -3.32 -4.43 17.68
N ARG A 16 -3.19 -3.10 17.67
CA ARG A 16 -3.20 -2.29 16.45
C ARG A 16 -2.08 -2.68 15.48
N TRP A 17 -0.85 -2.78 15.97
CA TRP A 17 0.30 -3.19 15.15
C TRP A 17 0.17 -4.61 14.61
N HIS A 18 -0.39 -5.54 15.39
CA HIS A 18 -0.65 -6.90 14.91
C HIS A 18 -1.64 -6.90 13.73
N LYS A 19 -2.73 -6.14 13.82
CA LYS A 19 -3.70 -6.00 12.72
C LYS A 19 -3.04 -5.42 11.47
N ALA A 20 -2.27 -4.33 11.63
CA ALA A 20 -1.57 -3.68 10.53
C ALA A 20 -0.55 -4.60 9.84
N LEU A 21 0.19 -5.41 10.61
CA LEU A 21 1.11 -6.41 10.07
C LEU A 21 0.41 -7.51 9.28
N ILE A 22 -0.72 -8.03 9.80
CA ILE A 22 -1.51 -9.05 9.10
C ILE A 22 -2.05 -8.49 7.77
N LEU A 23 -2.63 -7.29 7.79
CA LEU A 23 -3.18 -6.65 6.59
C LEU A 23 -2.08 -6.31 5.58
N SER A 24 -0.91 -5.87 6.03
CA SER A 24 0.25 -5.62 5.16
C SER A 24 0.74 -6.88 4.45
N LEU A 25 0.83 -8.01 5.15
CA LEU A 25 1.22 -9.28 4.54
C LEU A 25 0.18 -9.74 3.50
N MET A 26 -1.11 -9.59 3.81
CA MET A 26 -2.19 -9.88 2.87
C MET A 26 -2.18 -8.93 1.67
N GLY A 27 -1.83 -7.65 1.87
CA GLY A 27 -1.64 -6.67 0.81
C GLY A 27 -0.49 -7.04 -0.13
N GLY A 28 0.64 -7.49 0.42
CA GLY A 28 1.76 -8.02 -0.36
C GLY A 28 1.38 -9.26 -1.17
N ASP A 29 0.62 -10.18 -0.58
CA ASP A 29 0.15 -11.41 -1.25
C ASP A 29 -0.83 -11.08 -2.38
N LEU A 30 -1.81 -10.20 -2.12
CA LEU A 30 -2.76 -9.72 -3.12
C LEU A 30 -2.05 -9.04 -4.29
N TYR A 31 -1.03 -8.22 -4.02
CA TYR A 31 -0.19 -7.64 -5.06
C TYR A 31 0.48 -8.72 -5.91
N CYS A 32 1.09 -9.73 -5.29
CA CYS A 32 1.71 -10.84 -6.01
C CYS A 32 0.69 -11.60 -6.86
N MET A 33 -0.54 -11.82 -6.38
CA MET A 33 -1.60 -12.43 -7.18
C MET A 33 -1.94 -11.59 -8.42
N VAL A 34 -2.11 -10.28 -8.25
CA VAL A 34 -2.39 -9.36 -9.37
C VAL A 34 -1.24 -9.34 -10.37
N GLU A 35 0.00 -9.30 -9.89
CA GLU A 35 1.20 -9.31 -10.73
C GLU A 35 1.36 -10.63 -11.48
N LEU A 36 1.08 -11.77 -10.83
CA LEU A 36 1.09 -13.08 -11.47
C LEU A 36 0.03 -13.18 -12.58
N ILE A 37 -1.18 -12.64 -12.37
CA ILE A 37 -2.23 -12.61 -13.40
C ILE A 37 -1.83 -11.71 -14.58
N TRP A 38 -1.16 -10.58 -14.31
CA TRP A 38 -0.85 -9.58 -15.34
C TRP A 38 0.44 -9.89 -16.13
N ARG A 39 1.53 -10.30 -15.45
CA ARG A 39 2.85 -10.55 -16.06
C ARG A 39 3.22 -12.02 -16.17
N GLY A 40 2.58 -12.92 -15.41
CA GLY A 40 2.92 -14.35 -15.37
C GLY A 40 4.11 -14.70 -14.46
N HIS A 41 4.81 -13.72 -13.89
CA HIS A 41 5.89 -13.92 -12.93
C HIS A 41 5.95 -12.78 -11.91
N THR A 42 6.43 -13.07 -10.70
CA THR A 42 6.68 -12.09 -9.63
C THR A 42 8.08 -12.28 -9.06
N HIS A 43 8.75 -11.20 -8.67
CA HIS A 43 10.04 -11.26 -8.01
C HIS A 43 9.86 -11.04 -6.50
N TRP A 44 10.60 -11.75 -5.66
CA TRP A 44 10.42 -11.67 -4.21
C TRP A 44 10.62 -10.25 -3.63
N SER A 45 11.42 -9.43 -4.31
CA SER A 45 11.60 -8.01 -3.98
C SER A 45 10.32 -7.18 -4.16
N MET A 46 9.44 -7.55 -5.09
CA MET A 46 8.17 -6.85 -5.33
C MET A 46 7.15 -7.17 -4.24
N PHE A 47 7.12 -8.42 -3.74
CA PHE A 47 6.36 -8.77 -2.54
C PHE A 47 6.78 -7.92 -1.34
N LEU A 48 8.10 -7.83 -1.09
CA LEU A 48 8.63 -7.07 0.03
C LEU A 48 8.28 -5.58 -0.08
N LEU A 49 8.41 -5.01 -1.29
CA LEU A 49 8.05 -3.62 -1.56
C LEU A 49 6.55 -3.37 -1.36
N ALA A 50 5.69 -4.26 -1.86
CA ALA A 50 4.24 -4.17 -1.69
C ALA A 50 3.81 -4.29 -0.21
N ALA A 51 4.38 -5.24 0.55
CA ALA A 51 4.12 -5.38 1.97
C ALA A 51 4.59 -4.13 2.74
N MET A 52 5.80 -3.64 2.44
CA MET A 52 6.38 -2.45 3.07
C MET A 52 5.57 -1.17 2.77
N LEU A 53 4.98 -1.04 1.58
CA LEU A 53 4.11 0.08 1.22
C LEU A 53 2.70 -0.04 1.78
N SER A 54 2.20 -1.27 1.96
CA SER A 54 0.87 -1.52 2.52
C SER A 54 0.79 -1.14 4.00
N LEU A 55 1.87 -1.30 4.77
CA LEU A 55 1.94 -0.90 6.20
C LEU A 55 1.60 0.58 6.46
N PRO A 56 2.35 1.55 5.88
CA PRO A 56 2.07 2.98 6.09
C PRO A 56 0.75 3.38 5.43
N LEU A 57 0.35 2.74 4.33
CA LEU A 57 -0.95 3.00 3.70
C LEU A 57 -2.09 2.61 4.63
N ASP A 58 -2.03 1.43 5.25
CA ASP A 58 -3.04 0.91 6.17
C ASP A 58 -3.10 1.73 7.49
N LEU A 59 -1.94 2.13 8.02
CA LEU A 59 -1.86 2.98 9.21
C LEU A 59 -2.37 4.41 8.96
N ALA A 60 -2.07 4.97 7.78
CA ALA A 60 -2.59 6.26 7.34
C ALA A 60 -4.09 6.19 7.08
N ASN A 61 -4.56 5.10 6.46
CA ASN A 61 -5.98 4.84 6.26
C ASN A 61 -6.72 4.81 7.61
N GLU A 62 -6.20 4.13 8.61
CA GLU A 62 -6.84 4.11 9.95
C GLU A 62 -6.95 5.50 10.60
N HIS A 63 -5.95 6.37 10.42
CA HIS A 63 -5.98 7.73 10.97
C HIS A 63 -6.87 8.69 10.17
N MET A 64 -7.04 8.44 8.87
CA MET A 64 -7.72 9.34 7.93
C MET A 64 -9.06 8.79 7.46
N ALA A 65 -9.43 7.58 7.87
CA ALA A 65 -10.67 6.93 7.54
C ALA A 65 -11.81 7.87 7.93
N TRP A 66 -12.74 8.07 7.01
CA TRP A 66 -13.97 8.85 7.17
C TRP A 66 -13.85 10.38 7.08
N GLU A 67 -12.69 10.98 7.34
CA GLU A 67 -12.53 12.45 7.24
C GLU A 67 -12.29 12.94 5.81
N ARG A 68 -11.58 12.16 5.00
CA ARG A 68 -11.21 12.55 3.63
C ARG A 68 -11.94 11.72 2.58
N PRO A 69 -12.23 12.31 1.40
CA PRO A 69 -12.91 11.57 0.36
C PRO A 69 -12.01 10.48 -0.23
N LEU A 70 -12.61 9.35 -0.61
CA LEU A 70 -11.90 8.14 -1.05
C LEU A 70 -10.95 8.42 -2.23
N TRP A 71 -11.38 9.27 -3.17
CA TRP A 71 -10.58 9.64 -4.34
C TRP A 71 -9.26 10.35 -3.94
N LEU A 72 -9.29 11.15 -2.87
CA LEU A 72 -8.10 11.86 -2.39
C LEU A 72 -7.14 10.90 -1.69
N GLN A 73 -7.67 9.96 -0.91
CA GLN A 73 -6.86 8.91 -0.29
C GLN A 73 -6.20 8.01 -1.35
N ALA A 74 -6.95 7.61 -2.38
CA ALA A 74 -6.43 6.86 -3.52
C ALA A 74 -5.35 7.63 -4.28
N LEU A 75 -5.55 8.93 -4.50
CA LEU A 75 -4.57 9.79 -5.17
C LEU A 75 -3.27 9.90 -4.35
N ILE A 76 -3.38 10.13 -3.04
CA ILE A 76 -2.22 10.20 -2.13
C ILE A 76 -1.52 8.84 -2.10
N GLY A 77 -2.25 7.75 -1.92
CA GLY A 77 -1.71 6.38 -1.89
C GLY A 77 -0.98 6.02 -3.18
N GLY A 78 -1.61 6.22 -4.33
CA GLY A 78 -0.99 5.96 -5.63
C GLY A 78 0.24 6.84 -5.88
N SER A 79 0.23 8.10 -5.43
CA SER A 79 1.40 8.99 -5.53
C SER A 79 2.57 8.50 -4.66
N VAL A 80 2.30 8.06 -3.43
CA VAL A 80 3.31 7.48 -2.53
C VAL A 80 3.89 6.20 -3.13
N ILE A 81 3.06 5.32 -3.68
CA ILE A 81 3.50 4.09 -4.36
C ILE A 81 4.41 4.45 -5.55
N THR A 82 4.00 5.41 -6.38
CA THR A 82 4.79 5.86 -7.54
C THR A 82 6.13 6.44 -7.11
N LEU A 83 6.17 7.27 -6.06
CA LEU A 83 7.43 7.82 -5.54
C LEU A 83 8.34 6.74 -4.96
N ALA A 84 7.77 5.75 -4.27
CA ALA A 84 8.52 4.63 -3.74
C ALA A 84 9.06 3.73 -4.85
N GLU A 85 8.28 3.47 -5.91
CA GLU A 85 8.73 2.74 -7.09
C GLU A 85 9.87 3.50 -7.79
N LEU A 86 9.80 4.83 -7.89
CA LEU A 86 10.89 5.64 -8.41
C LEU A 86 12.15 5.51 -7.56
N GLY A 87 12.04 5.64 -6.23
CA GLY A 87 13.16 5.49 -5.30
C GLY A 87 13.78 4.09 -5.35
N ALA A 88 12.94 3.05 -5.35
CA ALA A 88 13.38 1.67 -5.47
C ALA A 88 14.03 1.40 -6.83
N GLY A 89 13.51 1.95 -7.92
CA GLY A 89 14.10 1.85 -9.25
C GLY A 89 15.48 2.52 -9.32
N LEU A 90 15.65 3.69 -8.69
CA LEU A 90 16.96 4.34 -8.61
C LEU A 90 17.98 3.51 -7.81
N ILE A 91 17.57 2.87 -6.71
CA ILE A 91 18.47 2.05 -5.89
C ILE A 91 18.75 0.70 -6.58
N LEU A 92 17.72 0.00 -7.03
CA LEU A 92 17.82 -1.38 -7.53
C LEU A 92 18.26 -1.43 -8.99
N ASN A 93 17.68 -0.60 -9.86
CA ASN A 93 17.96 -0.65 -11.29
C ASN A 93 19.12 0.27 -11.69
N VAL A 94 19.23 1.47 -11.11
CA VAL A 94 20.33 2.41 -11.47
C VAL A 94 21.60 2.13 -10.67
N TRP A 95 21.49 2.05 -9.34
CA TRP A 95 22.69 1.87 -8.49
C TRP A 95 23.19 0.42 -8.47
N LEU A 96 22.29 -0.55 -8.26
CA LEU A 96 22.64 -1.98 -8.20
C LEU A 96 22.63 -2.68 -9.58
N LYS A 97 22.16 -2.02 -10.65
CA LYS A 97 22.09 -2.57 -12.03
C LYS A 97 21.38 -3.92 -12.14
N LEU A 98 20.34 -4.13 -11.33
CA LEU A 98 19.58 -5.39 -11.31
C LEU A 98 18.58 -5.51 -12.48
N ASP A 99 18.27 -4.39 -13.15
CA ASP A 99 17.37 -4.31 -14.31
C ASP A 99 16.06 -5.10 -14.13
N ILE A 100 15.45 -4.93 -12.96
CA ILE A 100 14.27 -5.68 -12.52
C ILE A 100 13.04 -5.30 -13.37
N TRP A 101 12.97 -4.04 -13.79
CA TRP A 101 11.96 -3.53 -14.72
C TRP A 101 12.50 -2.36 -15.54
N ASP A 102 11.97 -2.21 -16.76
CA ASP A 102 12.31 -1.10 -17.66
C ASP A 102 11.03 -0.52 -18.28
N TYR A 103 10.75 0.75 -17.95
CA TYR A 103 9.65 1.54 -18.52
C TYR A 103 10.13 2.59 -19.53
N SER A 104 11.40 2.58 -19.94
CA SER A 104 11.99 3.61 -20.82
C SER A 104 11.29 3.74 -22.17
N ARG A 105 10.63 2.66 -22.62
CA ARG A 105 9.90 2.62 -23.90
C ARG A 105 8.46 3.13 -23.80
N LEU A 106 7.97 3.45 -22.60
CA LEU A 106 6.60 3.90 -22.39
C LEU A 106 6.52 5.44 -22.41
N PRO A 107 5.45 6.01 -22.99
CA PRO A 107 5.26 7.45 -23.00
C PRO A 107 5.02 7.98 -21.57
N GLY A 108 5.64 9.13 -21.25
CA GLY A 108 5.54 9.72 -19.91
C GLY A 108 6.31 8.94 -18.85
N ASN A 109 7.39 8.24 -19.23
CA ASN A 109 8.32 7.63 -18.27
C ASN A 109 9.27 8.68 -17.66
N LEU A 110 9.68 8.44 -16.41
CA LEU A 110 10.73 9.18 -15.73
C LEU A 110 11.90 8.23 -15.47
N TRP A 111 13.03 8.49 -16.13
CA TRP A 111 14.27 7.70 -16.05
C TRP A 111 14.09 6.18 -16.25
N GLY A 112 13.05 5.78 -16.98
CA GLY A 112 12.69 4.38 -17.17
C GLY A 112 12.22 3.64 -15.91
N GLN A 113 12.08 4.33 -14.76
CA GLN A 113 11.76 3.70 -13.47
C GLN A 113 10.29 3.79 -13.09
N VAL A 114 9.61 4.86 -13.50
CA VAL A 114 8.14 5.01 -13.37
C VAL A 114 7.58 5.56 -14.66
N CYS A 115 6.28 5.35 -14.92
CA CYS A 115 5.60 6.01 -16.03
C CYS A 115 4.18 6.41 -15.68
N LEU A 116 3.66 7.39 -16.41
CA LEU A 116 2.31 7.93 -16.18
C LEU A 116 1.22 6.85 -16.21
N LYS A 117 1.34 5.88 -17.12
CA LYS A 117 0.39 4.75 -17.22
C LYS A 117 0.32 3.95 -15.92
N TYR A 118 1.46 3.58 -15.35
CA TYR A 118 1.50 2.82 -14.10
C TYR A 118 1.18 3.70 -12.89
N ALA A 119 1.58 4.97 -12.88
CA ALA A 119 1.18 5.92 -11.83
C ALA A 119 -0.36 6.02 -11.70
N LEU A 120 -1.08 6.10 -12.82
CA LEU A 120 -2.54 6.07 -12.81
C LEU A 120 -3.09 4.73 -12.35
N LEU A 121 -2.48 3.62 -12.77
CA LEU A 121 -2.87 2.29 -12.32
C LEU A 121 -2.68 2.15 -10.79
N TRP A 122 -1.60 2.70 -10.23
CA TRP A 122 -1.36 2.69 -8.79
C TRP A 122 -2.39 3.50 -8.01
N VAL A 123 -2.90 4.60 -8.57
CA VAL A 123 -4.01 5.34 -7.94
C VAL A 123 -5.27 4.48 -7.88
N VAL A 124 -5.61 3.81 -8.99
CA VAL A 124 -6.77 2.91 -9.01
C VAL A 124 -6.57 1.74 -8.03
N LEU A 125 -5.41 1.09 -8.10
CA LEU A 125 -5.06 -0.03 -7.22
C LEU A 125 -5.08 0.38 -5.75
N ALA A 126 -4.52 1.53 -5.39
CA ALA A 126 -4.55 2.07 -4.04
C ALA A 126 -6.00 2.29 -3.56
N GLY A 127 -6.87 2.84 -4.41
CA GLY A 127 -8.30 2.98 -4.09
C GLY A 127 -8.97 1.63 -3.81
N THR A 128 -8.76 0.63 -4.68
CA THR A 128 -9.27 -0.73 -4.43
C THR A 128 -8.66 -1.36 -3.18
N ALA A 129 -7.37 -1.15 -2.91
CA ALA A 129 -6.68 -1.70 -1.75
C ALA A 129 -7.23 -1.10 -0.44
N ILE A 130 -7.48 0.22 -0.40
CA ILE A 130 -8.12 0.89 0.74
C ILE A 130 -9.49 0.26 1.02
N VAL A 131 -10.33 0.14 -0.01
CA VAL A 131 -11.65 -0.49 0.15
C VAL A 131 -11.52 -1.93 0.63
N LEU A 132 -10.63 -2.72 0.04
CA LEU A 132 -10.40 -4.11 0.44
C LEU A 132 -9.90 -4.21 1.88
N PHE A 133 -8.97 -3.36 2.30
CA PHE A 133 -8.47 -3.35 3.68
C PHE A 133 -9.56 -3.00 4.69
N ASP A 134 -10.43 -2.04 4.39
CA ASP A 134 -11.57 -1.74 5.28
C ASP A 134 -12.54 -2.92 5.39
N TRP A 135 -12.84 -3.58 4.27
CA TRP A 135 -13.69 -4.78 4.26
C TRP A 135 -13.04 -5.96 4.97
N MET A 136 -11.73 -6.14 4.80
CA MET A 136 -10.96 -7.16 5.52
C MET A 136 -10.99 -6.88 7.02
N ARG A 137 -10.85 -5.62 7.45
CA ARG A 137 -10.98 -5.26 8.88
C ARG A 137 -12.37 -5.56 9.41
N HIS A 138 -13.41 -5.26 8.63
CA HIS A 138 -14.77 -5.59 9.00
C HIS A 138 -14.98 -7.12 9.17
N TRP A 139 -14.44 -7.94 8.26
CA TRP A 139 -14.60 -9.39 8.32
C TRP A 139 -13.71 -10.09 9.35
N LEU A 140 -12.42 -9.73 9.42
CA LEU A 140 -11.43 -10.37 10.28
C LEU A 140 -11.49 -9.87 11.72
N PHE A 141 -11.79 -8.59 11.92
CA PHE A 141 -11.73 -7.95 13.24
C PHE A 141 -13.09 -7.44 13.75
N GLN A 142 -14.18 -7.68 12.99
CA GLN A 142 -15.55 -7.23 13.32
C GLN A 142 -15.64 -5.73 13.65
N GLU A 143 -14.82 -4.93 12.98
CA GLU A 143 -14.84 -3.47 13.11
C GLU A 143 -16.10 -2.87 12.47
N GLU A 144 -16.33 -1.57 12.67
CA GLU A 144 -17.48 -0.87 12.10
C GLU A 144 -17.51 -1.00 10.57
N ARG A 145 -18.74 -1.01 10.01
CA ARG A 145 -18.92 -1.13 8.56
C ARG A 145 -18.26 0.05 7.84
N PRO A 146 -17.66 -0.17 6.66
CA PRO A 146 -17.06 0.92 5.92
C PRO A 146 -18.11 1.90 5.37
N HIS A 147 -17.94 3.19 5.61
CA HIS A 147 -18.82 4.29 5.15
C HIS A 147 -18.07 5.34 4.33
N TYR A 148 -17.95 5.16 3.02
CA TYR A 148 -17.17 6.07 2.19
C TYR A 148 -17.84 7.44 1.98
N ARG A 149 -17.08 8.50 2.18
CA ARG A 149 -17.44 9.85 1.75
C ARG A 149 -16.97 10.06 0.31
N TRP A 150 -17.93 10.23 -0.59
CA TRP A 150 -17.65 10.42 -2.03
C TRP A 150 -17.32 11.88 -2.36
N ILE A 151 -17.81 12.84 -1.56
CA ILE A 151 -17.61 14.30 -1.68
C ILE A 151 -17.50 14.94 -0.29
#